data_AF-A0A7Z9WZE7-F1
#
_entry.id   AF-A0A7Z9WZE7-F1
#
_cell.length_a   1.000
_cell.length_b   1.000
_cell.length_c   1.000
_cell.angle_alpha   90.00
_cell.angle_beta   90.00
_cell.angle_gamma   90.00
#
_symmetry.space_group_name_H-M   'P 1'
#
loop_
_entity.id
_entity.type
_entity.pdbx_description
1 polymer ?
#
loop_
_entity_poly.entity_id
_entity_poly.type
_entity_poly.pdbx_seq_one_letter_code
_entity_poly.pdbx_strand_id
1 'polypeptide(L)'
;MKKHLSAFIIVCTFLFYAGSASAEKLTLMLDWFPNIDHLPIYVAQERGLFKEKGLEVEIISPSETADGLKLAASGNVDMAVSYEPQTIIAASAGLDVKVVGRLVEHP
;
A
#
# COMPACT_ATOMS: atom_id res chain seq x y z
N MET A 1 -6.19 24.12 45.30
CA MET A 1 -5.10 24.40 44.32
C MET A 1 -4.39 23.15 43.83
N LYS A 2 -3.81 22.32 44.71
CA LYS A 2 -3.05 21.10 44.31
C LYS A 2 -3.88 20.04 43.56
N LYS A 3 -5.17 19.91 43.86
CA LYS A 3 -6.11 18.94 43.25
C LYS A 3 -6.43 19.25 41.77
N HIS A 4 -6.52 20.54 41.44
CA HIS A 4 -6.73 21.00 40.05
C HIS A 4 -5.43 20.93 39.24
N LEU A 5 -4.28 21.08 39.90
CA LEU A 5 -2.96 20.94 39.27
C LEU A 5 -2.66 19.50 38.84
N SER A 6 -3.00 18.51 39.69
CA SER A 6 -2.85 17.09 39.34
C SER A 6 -3.80 16.65 38.22
N ALA A 7 -5.04 17.14 38.21
CA ALA A 7 -5.99 16.85 37.14
C ALA A 7 -5.55 17.46 35.78
N PHE A 8 -4.94 18.64 35.80
CA PHE A 8 -4.41 19.30 34.60
C PHE A 8 -3.22 18.54 33.99
N ILE A 9 -2.32 18.02 34.85
CA ILE A 9 -1.16 17.22 34.40
C ILE A 9 -1.61 15.92 33.71
N ILE A 10 -2.60 15.21 34.27
CA ILE A 10 -3.10 13.95 33.70
C ILE A 10 -3.75 14.17 32.32
N VAL A 11 -4.49 15.28 32.14
CA VAL A 11 -5.11 15.65 30.85
C VAL A 11 -4.05 16.02 29.81
N CYS A 12 -3.00 16.74 30.18
CA CYS A 12 -1.90 17.08 29.27
C CYS A 12 -1.08 15.85 28.85
N THR A 13 -0.88 14.87 29.72
CA THR A 13 -0.19 13.61 29.36
C THR A 13 -1.03 12.75 28.40
N PHE A 14 -2.37 12.77 28.53
CA PHE A 14 -3.27 12.08 27.60
C PHE A 14 -3.28 12.71 26.21
N LEU A 15 -3.19 14.05 26.13
CA LEU A 15 -3.12 14.78 24.85
C LEU A 15 -1.81 14.55 24.10
N PHE A 16 -0.71 14.25 24.80
CA PHE A 16 0.57 13.89 24.19
C PHE A 16 0.65 12.42 23.74
N TYR A 17 -0.23 11.56 24.28
CA TYR A 17 -0.32 10.14 23.91
C TYR A 17 -1.38 9.87 22.84
N ALA A 18 -2.07 10.90 22.35
CA ALA A 18 -2.78 10.86 21.09
C ALA A 18 -1.73 10.72 19.97
N GLY A 19 -1.26 9.49 19.79
CA GLY A 19 -0.20 9.16 18.86
C GLY A 19 -0.53 9.72 17.48
N SER A 20 0.44 10.41 16.89
CA SER A 20 0.44 10.61 15.45
C SER A 20 0.18 9.25 14.82
N ALA A 21 -0.98 9.07 14.20
CA ALA A 21 -1.27 7.89 13.40
C ALA A 21 -0.23 7.88 12.28
N SER A 22 0.84 7.10 12.46
CA SER A 22 1.87 6.95 11.43
C SER A 22 1.21 6.30 10.23
N ALA A 23 1.41 6.87 9.06
CA ALA A 23 0.96 6.22 7.84
C ALA A 23 1.64 4.86 7.72
N GLU A 24 0.85 3.85 7.36
CA GLU A 24 1.36 2.53 7.02
C GLU A 24 2.03 2.61 5.64
N LYS A 25 3.28 2.16 5.58
CA LYS A 25 4.04 2.15 4.33
C LYS A 25 3.65 0.93 3.53
N LEU A 26 3.45 1.14 2.23
CA LEU A 26 3.10 0.07 1.28
C LEU A 26 3.90 0.26 0.00
N THR A 27 4.62 -0.78 -0.42
CA THR A 27 5.30 -0.80 -1.72
C THR A 27 4.41 -1.46 -2.77
N LEU A 28 4.08 -0.71 -3.81
CA LEU A 28 3.32 -1.18 -4.96
C LEU A 28 4.22 -1.26 -6.19
N MET A 29 4.51 -2.49 -6.63
CA MET A 29 5.25 -2.73 -7.86
C MET A 29 4.31 -2.74 -9.08
N LEU A 30 4.66 -1.98 -10.11
CA LEU A 30 3.96 -2.02 -11.40
C LEU A 30 4.34 -3.28 -12.19
N ASP A 31 3.57 -3.64 -13.22
CA ASP A 31 3.93 -4.71 -14.16
C ASP A 31 4.90 -4.24 -15.26
N TRP A 32 4.94 -2.93 -15.52
CA TRP A 32 5.81 -2.28 -16.50
C TRP A 32 6.18 -0.85 -16.09
N PHE A 33 6.88 -0.13 -16.96
CA PHE A 33 7.06 1.31 -16.83
C PHE A 33 5.69 2.04 -16.80
N PRO A 34 5.61 3.21 -16.12
CA PRO A 34 4.38 3.99 -16.03
C PRO A 34 3.75 4.27 -17.40
N ASN A 35 2.45 4.01 -17.52
CA ASN A 35 1.65 4.16 -18.74
C ASN A 35 0.20 4.49 -18.37
N ILE A 36 -0.72 4.50 -19.34
CA ILE A 36 -2.11 4.89 -19.11
C ILE A 36 -2.88 3.92 -18.20
N ASP A 37 -2.51 2.64 -18.17
CA ASP A 37 -3.16 1.62 -17.35
C ASP A 37 -2.98 1.90 -15.85
N HIS A 38 -1.85 2.54 -15.51
CA HIS A 38 -1.52 2.94 -14.15
C HIS A 38 -2.17 4.27 -13.70
N LEU A 39 -2.91 4.96 -14.58
CA LEU A 39 -3.48 6.27 -14.29
C LEU A 39 -4.31 6.32 -13.00
N PRO A 40 -5.18 5.33 -12.67
CA PRO A 40 -5.94 5.36 -11.42
C PRO A 40 -5.05 5.38 -10.17
N ILE A 41 -3.90 4.69 -10.20
CA ILE A 41 -2.96 4.62 -9.07
C ILE A 41 -2.32 6.00 -8.83
N TYR A 42 -1.81 6.62 -9.90
CA TYR A 42 -1.18 7.94 -9.80
C TYR A 42 -2.19 9.03 -9.45
N VAL A 43 -3.41 8.98 -9.98
CA VAL A 43 -4.49 9.90 -9.59
C VAL A 43 -4.83 9.76 -8.11
N ALA A 44 -4.85 8.53 -7.57
CA ALA A 44 -5.08 8.32 -6.14
C ALA A 44 -3.96 8.91 -5.28
N GLN A 45 -2.70 8.80 -5.71
CA GLN A 45 -1.56 9.42 -5.03
C GLN A 45 -1.64 10.96 -5.08
N GLU A 46 -1.84 11.53 -6.26
CA GLU A 46 -1.93 12.99 -6.48
C GLU A 46 -3.11 13.62 -5.73
N ARG A 47 -4.25 12.94 -5.67
CA ARG A 47 -5.43 13.38 -4.91
C ARG A 47 -5.33 13.12 -3.41
N GLY A 48 -4.23 12.51 -2.93
CA GLY A 48 -4.03 12.21 -1.52
C GLY A 48 -4.92 11.10 -0.97
N LEU A 49 -5.59 10.31 -1.82
CA LEU A 49 -6.54 9.27 -1.40
C LEU A 49 -5.86 8.18 -0.56
N PHE A 50 -4.61 7.84 -0.83
CA PHE A 50 -3.84 6.92 0.03
C PHE A 50 -3.62 7.53 1.42
N LYS A 51 -3.23 8.80 1.49
CA LYS A 51 -2.98 9.50 2.76
C LYS A 51 -4.26 9.64 3.59
N GLU A 52 -5.41 9.89 2.95
CA GLU A 52 -6.73 9.89 3.62
C GLU A 52 -7.07 8.53 4.25
N LYS A 53 -6.50 7.44 3.73
CA LYS A 53 -6.62 6.09 4.30
C LYS A 53 -5.46 5.71 5.22
N GLY A 54 -4.58 6.65 5.56
CA GLY A 54 -3.42 6.39 6.41
C GLY A 54 -2.35 5.54 5.73
N LEU A 55 -2.28 5.56 4.40
CA LEU A 55 -1.29 4.83 3.61
C LEU A 55 -0.26 5.78 2.99
N GLU A 56 1.01 5.40 3.09
CA GLU A 56 2.13 5.96 2.33
C GLU A 56 2.54 4.93 1.27
N VAL A 57 2.04 5.11 0.05
CA VAL A 57 2.30 4.18 -1.06
C VAL A 57 3.54 4.59 -1.84
N GLU A 58 4.54 3.72 -1.88
CA GLU A 58 5.72 3.81 -2.73
C GLU A 58 5.47 3.03 -4.02
N ILE A 59 5.35 3.73 -5.15
CA ILE A 59 5.16 3.12 -6.47
C ILE A 59 6.53 2.88 -7.10
N ILE A 60 6.83 1.63 -7.43
CA ILE A 60 8.10 1.24 -8.06
C ILE A 60 7.86 0.49 -9.37
N SER A 61 8.74 0.72 -10.35
CA SER A 61 8.76 -0.04 -11.60
C SER A 61 9.62 -1.30 -11.42
N PRO A 62 9.26 -2.41 -12.08
CA PRO A 62 10.04 -3.63 -12.00
C PRO A 62 11.32 -3.51 -12.85
N SER A 63 12.34 -4.31 -12.52
CA SER A 63 13.49 -4.48 -13.40
C SER A 63 13.12 -5.32 -14.62
N GLU A 64 12.35 -6.40 -14.40
CA GLU A 64 11.78 -7.27 -15.44
C GLU A 64 10.27 -7.49 -15.21
N THR A 65 9.47 -7.62 -16.27
CA THR A 65 7.99 -7.79 -16.17
C THR A 65 7.55 -8.94 -15.26
N ALA A 66 8.32 -10.02 -15.25
CA ALA A 66 8.01 -11.20 -14.44
C ALA A 66 8.35 -11.03 -12.95
N ASP A 67 9.00 -9.93 -12.55
CA ASP A 67 9.47 -9.73 -11.18
C ASP A 67 8.34 -9.35 -10.23
N GLY A 68 7.37 -8.54 -10.68
CA GLY A 68 6.30 -8.03 -9.81
C GLY A 68 5.59 -9.13 -9.02
N LEU A 69 5.07 -10.14 -9.73
CA LEU A 69 4.37 -11.26 -9.10
C LEU A 69 5.27 -12.09 -8.17
N LYS A 70 6.53 -12.32 -8.56
CA LYS A 70 7.48 -13.12 -7.76
C LYS A 70 7.88 -12.38 -6.49
N LEU A 71 8.17 -11.09 -6.59
CA LEU A 71 8.58 -10.26 -5.47
C LEU A 71 7.43 -10.04 -4.48
N ALA A 72 6.19 -9.93 -4.97
CA ALA A 72 5.02 -9.89 -4.10
C ALA A 72 4.81 -11.22 -3.38
N ALA A 73 4.88 -12.35 -4.10
CA ALA A 73 4.74 -13.67 -3.51
C ALA A 73 5.85 -14.01 -2.48
N SER A 74 7.05 -13.44 -2.63
CA SER A 74 8.15 -13.61 -1.69
C SER A 74 8.17 -12.58 -0.55
N GLY A 75 7.23 -11.63 -0.52
CA GLY A 75 7.18 -10.56 0.48
C GLY A 75 8.27 -9.49 0.37
N ASN A 76 8.94 -9.38 -0.78
CA ASN A 76 9.91 -8.31 -1.05
C ASN A 76 9.23 -6.99 -1.45
N VAL A 77 7.98 -7.07 -1.92
CA VAL A 77 7.06 -5.94 -2.08
C VAL A 77 5.71 -6.34 -1.52
N ASP A 78 4.91 -5.38 -1.06
CA ASP A 78 3.62 -5.66 -0.45
C ASP A 78 2.55 -6.02 -1.49
N MET A 79 2.59 -5.34 -2.65
CA MET A 79 1.63 -5.53 -3.73
C MET A 79 2.28 -5.41 -5.09
N ALA A 80 1.71 -6.10 -6.09
CA ALA A 80 2.10 -5.94 -7.48
C ALA A 80 0.89 -5.90 -8.42
N VAL A 81 1.00 -5.10 -9.48
CA VAL A 81 0.16 -5.25 -10.68
C VAL A 81 0.69 -6.46 -11.47
N SER A 82 -0.21 -7.31 -11.95
CA SER A 82 0.16 -8.51 -12.71
C SER A 82 -0.94 -8.88 -13.71
N TYR A 83 -0.61 -9.80 -14.61
CA TYR A 83 -1.53 -10.31 -15.61
C TYR A 83 -2.29 -11.52 -15.08
N GLU A 84 -3.59 -11.58 -15.37
CA GLU A 84 -4.48 -12.66 -14.92
C GLU A 84 -3.96 -14.07 -15.26
N PRO A 85 -3.52 -14.37 -16.51
CA PRO A 85 -3.02 -15.70 -16.84
C PRO A 85 -1.81 -16.11 -16.00
N GLN A 86 -0.87 -15.18 -15.77
CA GLN A 86 0.34 -15.44 -14.99
C GLN A 86 0.01 -15.65 -13.51
N THR A 87 -0.95 -14.90 -12.99
CA THR A 87 -1.42 -15.03 -11.61
C THR A 87 -2.07 -16.40 -11.38
N ILE A 88 -2.89 -16.87 -12.31
CA ILE A 88 -3.51 -18.22 -12.26
C ILE A 88 -2.45 -19.31 -12.29
N ILE A 89 -1.45 -19.19 -13.18
CA ILE A 89 -0.34 -20.14 -13.29
C ILE A 89 0.45 -20.19 -11.97
N ALA A 90 0.82 -19.03 -11.40
CA ALA A 90 1.53 -18.95 -10.13
C ALA A 90 0.76 -19.59 -8.98
N ALA A 91 -0.55 -19.30 -8.87
CA ALA A 91 -1.42 -19.90 -7.86
C ALA A 91 -1.47 -21.43 -8.03
N SER A 92 -1.62 -21.92 -9.26
CA SER A 92 -1.63 -23.37 -9.54
C SER A 92 -0.30 -24.07 -9.22
N ALA A 93 0.81 -23.33 -9.27
CA ALA A 93 2.14 -23.78 -8.89
C ALA A 93 2.38 -23.72 -7.36
N GLY A 94 1.39 -23.30 -6.58
CA GLY A 94 1.44 -23.27 -5.12
C GLY A 94 2.03 -22.00 -4.51
N LEU A 95 2.20 -20.92 -5.30
CA LEU A 95 2.61 -19.63 -4.74
C LEU A 95 1.43 -19.04 -3.93
N ASP A 96 1.73 -18.47 -2.77
CA ASP A 96 0.75 -17.78 -1.94
C ASP A 96 0.46 -16.39 -2.52
N VAL A 97 -0.47 -16.34 -3.47
CA VAL A 97 -0.90 -15.12 -4.16
C VAL A 97 -2.38 -14.87 -3.92
N LYS A 98 -2.74 -13.62 -3.67
CA LYS A 98 -4.12 -13.19 -3.46
C LYS A 98 -4.47 -12.03 -4.37
N VAL A 99 -5.46 -12.22 -5.25
CA VAL A 99 -6.01 -11.16 -6.08
C VAL A 99 -6.95 -10.29 -5.23
N VAL A 100 -6.67 -8.99 -5.15
CA VAL A 100 -7.46 -8.04 -4.34
C VAL A 100 -8.32 -7.08 -5.16
N GLY A 101 -8.17 -7.07 -6.49
CA GLY A 101 -8.95 -6.23 -7.38
C GLY A 101 -8.50 -6.35 -8.83
N ARG A 102 -9.26 -5.74 -9.74
CA ARG A 102 -8.89 -5.56 -11.16
C ARG A 102 -8.60 -4.08 -11.39
N LEU A 103 -7.45 -3.79 -12.00
CA LEU A 103 -7.06 -2.43 -12.35
C LEU A 103 -7.55 -2.06 -13.77
N VAL A 104 -7.32 -2.96 -14.72
CA VAL A 104 -7.75 -2.84 -16.12
C VAL A 104 -8.77 -3.94 -16.39
N GLU A 105 -9.95 -3.55 -16.88
CA GLU A 105 -11.04 -4.49 -17.17
C GLU A 105 -11.01 -4.97 -18.63
N HIS A 106 -10.61 -4.10 -19.56
CA HIS A 106 -10.49 -4.38 -20.98
C HIS A 106 -9.19 -3.77 -21.52
N PRO A 107 -8.48 -4.48 -22.42
CA PRO A 107 -7.29 -3.98 -23.10
C PRO A 107 -7.61 -2.89 -24.14
#